data_AF-A0A356Z8Q1-F1
#
_entry.id   AF-A0A356Z8Q1-F1
#
_cell.length_a   1.000
_cell.length_b   1.000
_cell.length_c   1.000
_cell.angle_alpha   90.00
_cell.angle_beta   90.00
_cell.angle_gamma   90.00
#
_symmetry.space_group_name_H-M   'P 1'
#
loop_
_entity.id
_entity.type
_entity.pdbx_description
1 polymer ?
#
loop_
_entity_poly.entity_id
_entity_poly.type
_entity_poly.pdbx_seq_one_letter_code
_entity_poly.pdbx_strand_id
1 'polypeptide(L)'
;FNTRKGICFDYSCLYISMCRAAGLKVRLITGVAYSGTAWGDHAWNQVYSTEEGRWINVDTTFGSNGYYFDKPDFIADHRYPVVQGEW
;
A
#
# COMPACT_ATOMS: atom_id res chain seq x y z
N PHE A 1 10.52 8.91 8.39
CA PHE A 1 11.06 9.80 7.32
C PHE A 1 12.58 9.98 7.43
N ASN A 2 13.10 10.53 8.53
CA ASN A 2 14.52 10.94 8.67
C ASN A 2 15.55 9.85 8.36
N THR A 3 15.30 8.60 8.74
CA THR A 3 16.22 7.47 8.50
C THR A 3 16.21 6.96 7.07
N ARG A 4 15.12 7.22 6.32
CA ARG A 4 14.83 6.64 5.00
C ARG A 4 14.98 5.11 4.95
N LYS A 5 14.71 4.45 6.07
CA LYS A 5 14.79 2.99 6.22
C LYS A 5 13.57 2.50 6.99
N GLY A 6 13.08 1.34 6.60
CA GLY A 6 11.97 0.64 7.22
C GLY A 6 11.61 -0.62 6.43
N ILE A 7 10.61 -1.33 6.92
CA ILE A 7 9.96 -2.43 6.21
C ILE A 7 8.61 -1.98 5.64
N CYS A 8 7.88 -2.90 5.02
CA CYS A 8 6.58 -2.61 4.39
C CYS A 8 5.63 -1.84 5.30
N PHE A 9 5.52 -2.27 6.56
CA PHE A 9 4.68 -1.60 7.55
C PHE A 9 5.10 -0.14 7.81
N ASP A 10 6.40 0.14 7.97
CA ASP A 10 6.90 1.49 8.22
C ASP A 10 6.60 2.42 7.05
N TYR A 11 6.79 1.93 5.82
CA TYR A 11 6.48 2.69 4.61
C TYR A 11 4.97 2.95 4.49
N SER A 12 4.13 1.95 4.78
CA SER A 12 2.69 2.12 4.77
C SER A 12 2.20 3.13 5.81
N CYS A 13 2.77 3.12 7.03
CA CYS A 13 2.45 4.10 8.06
C CYS A 13 2.89 5.52 7.68
N LEU A 14 4.06 5.66 7.04
CA LEU A 14 4.52 6.95 6.53
C LEU A 14 3.59 7.46 5.42
N TYR A 15 3.19 6.60 4.48
CA TYR A 15 2.26 6.95 3.41
C TYR A 15 0.90 7.40 3.96
N ILE A 16 0.35 6.69 4.96
CA ILE A 16 -0.88 7.11 5.65
C ILE A 16 -0.73 8.51 6.24
N SER A 17 0.38 8.79 6.91
CA SER A 17 0.64 10.10 7.51
C SER A 17 0.68 11.21 6.46
N MET A 18 1.28 10.95 5.30
CA MET A 18 1.33 11.87 4.17
C MET A 18 -0.05 12.10 3.54
N CYS A 19 -0.80 11.04 3.26
CA CYS A 19 -2.17 11.13 2.73
C CYS A 19 -3.07 11.94 3.65
N ARG A 20 -3.03 11.68 4.96
CA ARG A 20 -3.81 12.43 5.96
C ARG A 20 -3.43 13.90 5.98
N ALA A 21 -2.15 14.23 5.91
CA ALA A 21 -1.69 15.62 5.82
C ALA A 21 -2.14 16.31 4.53
N ALA A 22 -2.29 15.55 3.44
CA ALA A 22 -2.82 16.02 2.15
C ALA A 22 -4.36 16.02 2.05
N GLY A 23 -5.08 15.62 3.11
CA GLY A 23 -6.54 15.52 3.09
C GLY A 23 -7.09 14.36 2.27
N LEU A 24 -6.27 13.34 1.97
CA LEU A 24 -6.67 12.15 1.23
C LEU A 24 -7.13 11.05 2.17
N LYS A 25 -8.25 10.41 1.81
CA LYS A 25 -8.73 9.18 2.46
C LYS A 25 -7.80 8.02 2.16
N VAL A 26 -7.40 7.29 3.19
CA VAL A 26 -6.37 6.24 3.07
C VAL A 26 -6.66 5.07 4.00
N ARG A 27 -6.33 3.86 3.55
CA ARG A 27 -6.39 2.62 4.34
C ARG A 27 -5.01 2.00 4.51
N LEU A 28 -4.85 1.33 5.64
CA LEU A 28 -3.81 0.34 5.84
C LEU A 28 -4.37 -1.03 5.50
N ILE A 29 -3.69 -1.75 4.60
CA ILE A 29 -4.03 -3.11 4.24
C ILE A 29 -2.88 -4.02 4.64
N THR A 30 -3.22 -5.20 5.16
CA THR A 30 -2.28 -6.31 5.32
C THR A 30 -2.77 -7.52 4.55
N GLY A 31 -1.84 -8.43 4.22
CA GLY A 31 -2.14 -9.69 3.55
C GLY A 31 -0.85 -10.41 3.28
N VAL A 32 -0.78 -11.12 2.16
CA VAL A 32 0.46 -11.74 1.68
C VAL A 32 0.86 -11.17 0.33
N ALA A 33 2.16 -11.03 0.10
CA ALA A 33 2.69 -10.64 -1.20
C ALA A 33 3.82 -11.58 -1.68
N TYR A 34 3.97 -11.70 -2.99
CA TYR A 34 5.05 -12.47 -3.61
C TYR A 34 6.24 -11.56 -3.91
N SER A 35 7.38 -11.80 -3.26
CA SER A 35 8.61 -11.00 -3.40
C SER A 35 9.34 -11.20 -4.74
N GLY A 36 8.83 -12.07 -5.62
CA GLY A 36 9.56 -12.63 -6.75
C GLY A 36 10.22 -13.98 -6.43
N THR A 37 10.41 -14.30 -5.14
CA THR A 37 11.01 -15.57 -4.69
C THR A 37 10.14 -16.36 -3.72
N ALA A 38 9.36 -15.71 -2.88
CA ALA A 38 8.50 -16.36 -1.89
C ALA A 38 7.26 -15.52 -1.57
N TRP A 39 6.22 -16.17 -1.10
CA TRP A 39 5.06 -15.51 -0.48
C TRP A 39 5.36 -15.23 0.99
N GLY A 40 5.02 -14.04 1.46
CA GLY A 40 5.18 -13.65 2.87
C GLY A 40 4.22 -12.54 3.28
N ASP A 41 4.14 -12.30 4.59
CA ASP A 41 3.30 -11.25 5.16
C ASP A 41 3.72 -9.89 4.62
N HIS A 42 2.73 -9.08 4.27
CA HIS A 42 2.96 -7.79 3.64
C HIS A 42 1.94 -6.75 4.07
N ALA A 43 2.36 -5.50 4.02
CA ALA A 43 1.53 -4.33 4.28
C ALA A 43 1.64 -3.35 3.12
N TRP A 44 0.50 -2.80 2.71
CA TRP A 44 0.40 -1.79 1.66
C TRP A 44 -0.78 -0.86 1.98
N ASN A 45 -1.11 0.03 1.04
CA ASN A 45 -2.16 1.02 1.23
C ASN A 45 -3.23 0.95 0.16
N GLN A 46 -4.39 1.51 0.50
CA GLN A 46 -5.33 1.98 -0.49
C GLN A 46 -5.60 3.46 -0.29
N VAL A 47 -5.68 4.22 -1.37
CA VAL A 47 -6.09 5.63 -1.35
C VAL A 47 -7.43 5.75 -2.08
N TYR A 48 -8.37 6.52 -1.54
CA TYR A 48 -9.68 6.67 -2.17
C TYR A 48 -9.61 7.74 -3.26
N SER A 49 -9.90 7.35 -4.50
CA SER A 49 -10.12 8.28 -5.60
C SER A 49 -11.57 8.76 -5.56
N THR A 50 -11.78 10.04 -5.24
CA THR A 50 -13.11 10.65 -5.26
C THR A 50 -13.64 10.82 -6.68
N GLU A 51 -12.75 11.02 -7.65
CA GLU A 51 -13.10 11.15 -9.08
C GLU A 51 -13.64 9.83 -9.63
N GLU A 52 -13.03 8.71 -9.26
CA GLU A 52 -13.43 7.38 -9.74
C GLU A 52 -14.38 6.64 -8.79
N GLY A 53 -14.61 7.17 -7.59
CA GLY A 53 -15.47 6.55 -6.58
C GLY A 53 -14.98 5.20 -6.07
N ARG A 54 -13.65 4.96 -6.06
CA ARG A 54 -13.08 3.65 -5.69
C ARG A 54 -11.77 3.77 -4.92
N TRP A 55 -11.40 2.66 -4.27
CA TRP A 55 -10.11 2.49 -3.63
C TRP A 55 -9.05 2.06 -4.66
N ILE A 56 -7.94 2.79 -4.70
CA ILE A 56 -6.77 2.52 -5.53
C ILE A 56 -5.73 1.82 -4.67
N ASN A 57 -5.20 0.68 -5.12
CA ASN A 57 -4.10 0.01 -4.43
C ASN A 57 -2.79 0.75 -4.65
N VAL A 58 -2.02 0.93 -3.58
CA VAL A 58 -0.70 1.55 -3.60
C VAL A 58 0.24 0.74 -2.73
N ASP A 59 1.32 0.23 -3.29
CA ASP A 59 2.41 -0.37 -2.52
C ASP A 59 3.69 0.45 -2.65
N THR A 60 4.02 1.19 -1.58
CA THR A 60 5.24 1.99 -1.47
C THR A 60 6.51 1.17 -1.33
N THR A 61 6.40 -0.11 -0.97
CA THR A 61 7.53 -1.03 -0.81
C THR A 61 7.94 -1.57 -2.17
N PHE A 62 7.01 -2.16 -2.92
CA PHE A 62 7.32 -2.69 -4.24
C PHE A 62 7.41 -1.59 -5.31
N GLY A 63 6.83 -0.42 -5.03
CA GLY A 63 6.95 0.78 -5.86
C GLY A 63 8.39 1.25 -6.10
N SER A 64 9.36 0.88 -5.23
CA SER A 64 10.77 1.16 -5.49
C SER A 64 11.36 0.34 -6.65
N ASN A 65 10.71 -0.78 -7.00
CA ASN A 65 11.17 -1.77 -7.97
C ASN A 65 10.25 -1.85 -9.21
N GLY A 66 9.17 -1.06 -9.28
CA GLY A 66 8.22 -1.10 -10.40
C GLY A 66 6.98 -0.22 -10.18
N TYR A 67 6.02 -0.34 -11.10
CA TYR A 67 4.76 0.42 -11.03
C TYR A 67 3.74 -0.30 -10.14
N TYR A 68 3.57 0.18 -8.90
CA TYR A 68 2.63 -0.35 -7.91
C TYR A 68 1.61 0.69 -7.43
N PHE A 69 1.30 1.68 -8.27
CA PHE A 69 0.16 2.57 -8.10
C PHE A 69 -0.94 2.11 -9.05
N ASP A 70 -2.07 1.64 -8.54
CA ASP A 70 -3.19 1.16 -9.36
C ASP A 70 -2.81 0.13 -10.46
N LYS A 71 -1.87 -0.76 -10.13
CA LYS A 71 -1.43 -1.81 -11.05
C LYS A 71 -2.63 -2.70 -11.47
N PRO A 72 -2.91 -2.93 -12.77
CA PRO A 72 -4.08 -3.69 -13.21
C PRO A 72 -4.17 -5.13 -12.66
N ASP A 73 -3.02 -5.78 -12.51
CA ASP A 73 -2.86 -7.13 -12.00
C ASP A 73 -2.29 -7.15 -10.57
N PHE A 74 -2.63 -6.16 -9.73
CA PHE A 74 -2.16 -6.07 -8.34
C PHE A 74 -2.43 -7.37 -7.54
N ILE A 75 -3.55 -8.06 -7.81
CA ILE A 75 -3.91 -9.29 -7.11
C ILE A 75 -3.06 -10.52 -7.52
N ALA A 76 -2.29 -10.41 -8.61
CA ALA A 76 -1.42 -11.50 -9.05
C ALA A 76 -0.33 -11.80 -8.01
N ASP A 77 0.20 -10.74 -7.39
CA ASP A 77 1.29 -10.77 -6.42
C ASP A 77 0.89 -10.25 -5.02
N HIS A 78 -0.31 -9.69 -4.81
CA HIS A 78 -0.86 -9.34 -3.50
C HIS A 78 -2.19 -10.05 -3.22
N ARG A 79 -2.29 -10.81 -2.13
CA ARG A 79 -3.46 -11.66 -1.83
C ARG A 79 -3.93 -11.52 -0.40
N TYR A 80 -5.18 -11.93 -0.19
CA TYR A 80 -5.87 -11.95 1.11
C TYR A 80 -5.86 -10.57 1.81
N PRO A 81 -6.31 -9.49 1.14
CA PRO A 81 -6.32 -8.15 1.73
C PRO A 81 -7.25 -8.10 2.95
N VAL A 82 -6.73 -7.56 4.04
CA VAL A 82 -7.49 -7.23 5.25
C VAL A 82 -7.27 -5.76 5.58
N VAL A 83 -8.36 -5.01 5.71
CA VAL A 83 -8.31 -3.61 6.16
C VAL A 83 -7.99 -3.60 7.65
N GLN A 84 -6.84 -3.00 8.01
CA GLN A 84 -6.44 -2.82 9.42
C GLN A 84 -6.87 -1.47 9.97
N GLY A 85 -7.03 -0.47 9.10
CA GLY A 85 -7.48 0.86 9.48
C GLY A 85 -7.84 1.72 8.27
N GLU A 86 -8.69 2.71 8.49
CA GLU A 86 -9.14 3.70 7.52
C GLU A 86 -9.13 5.08 8.17
N TRP A 87 -8.69 6.09 7.42
CA TRP A 87 -8.64 7.49 7.84
C TRP A 87 -9.11 8.40 6.71
#